data_AF-A0A7K7E723-F1
#
_entry.id   AF-A0A7K7E723-F1
#
_cell.length_a   1.000
_cell.length_b   1.000
_cell.length_c   1.000
_cell.angle_alpha   90.00
_cell.angle_beta   90.00
_cell.angle_gamma   90.00
#
_symmetry.space_group_name_H-M   'P 1'
#
loop_
_entity.id
_entity.type
_entity.pdbx_description
1 polymer ?
#
loop_
_entity_poly.entity_id
_entity_poly.type
_entity_poly.pdbx_seq_one_letter_code
_entity_poly.pdbx_strand_id
1 'polypeptide(L)'
;TGPAQSGILSDREVVNLFLHFTVNPKPKVDYIDRPRCCLRGKECSINRFQQVESRWGYSGTSDRIRFTVNRRISIVGFGLYGSIHGPTDYQVNIQV
;
A
#
# COMPACT_ATOMS: atom_id res chain seq x y z
N THR A 1 2.79 -18.11 9.70
CA THR A 1 1.97 -17.44 10.74
C THR A 1 0.91 -16.62 10.05
N GLY A 2 -0.32 -16.62 10.57
CA GLY A 2 -1.44 -15.89 9.97
C GLY A 2 -1.46 -14.40 10.37
N PRO A 3 -2.32 -13.57 9.75
CA PRO A 3 -2.42 -12.15 10.07
C PRO A 3 -2.63 -11.86 11.57
N ALA A 4 -3.43 -12.69 12.25
CA ALA A 4 -3.68 -12.60 13.69
C ALA A 4 -2.47 -12.97 14.58
N GLN A 5 -1.44 -13.61 14.01
CA GLN A 5 -0.21 -14.02 14.72
C GLN A 5 1.00 -13.15 14.34
N SER A 6 0.76 -12.05 13.63
CA SER A 6 1.83 -11.15 13.16
C SER A 6 2.38 -10.22 14.23
N GLY A 7 1.68 -10.06 15.36
CA GLY A 7 2.01 -9.07 16.39
C GLY A 7 1.68 -7.62 16.00
N ILE A 8 1.10 -7.39 14.81
CA ILE A 8 0.73 -6.06 14.32
C ILE A 8 -0.55 -5.55 14.99
N LEU A 9 -1.47 -6.45 15.34
CA LEU A 9 -2.75 -6.13 15.98
C LEU A 9 -2.73 -6.60 17.43
N SER A 10 -3.32 -5.81 18.32
CA SER A 10 -3.64 -6.24 19.68
C SER A 10 -4.73 -7.32 19.69
N ASP A 11 -4.81 -8.12 20.76
CA ASP A 11 -5.84 -9.14 20.93
C ASP A 11 -7.27 -8.57 20.75
N ARG A 12 -7.49 -7.34 21.25
CA ARG A 12 -8.77 -6.63 21.10
C ARG A 12 -9.08 -6.30 19.63
N GLU A 13 -8.08 -5.84 18.87
CA GLU A 13 -8.25 -5.53 17.45
C GLU A 13 -8.51 -6.79 16.62
N VAL A 14 -7.85 -7.91 16.96
CA VAL A 14 -8.10 -9.21 16.33
C VAL A 14 -9.55 -9.65 16.56
N VAL A 15 -10.05 -9.54 17.80
CA VAL A 15 -11.46 -9.87 18.12
C VAL A 15 -12.43 -8.95 17.38
N ASN A 16 -12.19 -7.63 17.38
CA ASN A 16 -13.03 -6.68 16.67
C ASN A 16 -13.09 -6.97 15.16
N LEU A 17 -11.94 -7.31 14.56
CA LEU A 17 -11.85 -7.69 13.15
C LEU A 17 -12.64 -8.96 12.85
N PHE A 18 -12.51 -9.98 13.70
CA PHE A 18 -13.27 -11.23 13.57
C PHE A 18 -14.78 -10.97 13.63
N LEU A 19 -15.25 -10.21 14.62
CA LEU A 19 -16.67 -9.86 14.76
C LEU A 19 -17.19 -9.08 13.54
N HIS A 20 -16.42 -8.11 13.03
CA HIS A 20 -16.81 -7.33 11.85
C HIS A 20 -17.13 -8.18 10.61
N PHE A 21 -16.44 -9.31 10.42
CA PHE A 21 -16.66 -10.20 9.27
C PHE A 21 -17.63 -11.35 9.52
N THR A 22 -18.03 -11.60 10.76
CA THR A 22 -18.84 -12.79 11.12
C THR A 22 -20.26 -12.48 11.56
N VAL A 23 -20.51 -11.30 12.15
CA VAL A 23 -21.85 -10.94 12.66
C VAL A 23 -22.58 -9.93 11.77
N ASN A 24 -23.91 -10.00 11.76
CA ASN A 24 -24.80 -9.08 11.05
C ASN A 24 -26.01 -8.73 11.95
N PRO A 25 -26.23 -7.46 12.34
CA PRO A 25 -25.56 -6.24 11.86
C PRO A 25 -24.09 -6.14 12.28
N LYS A 26 -23.27 -5.55 11.41
CA LYS A 26 -21.85 -5.35 11.67
C LYS A 26 -21.64 -4.39 12.86
N PRO A 27 -20.76 -4.71 13.83
CA PRO A 27 -20.46 -3.82 14.94
C PRO A 27 -19.71 -2.57 14.44
N LYS A 28 -19.83 -1.48 15.20
CA LYS A 28 -19.04 -0.26 14.98
C LYS A 28 -17.57 -0.56 15.26
N VAL A 29 -16.69 -0.10 14.38
CA VAL A 29 -15.24 -0.28 14.47
C VAL A 29 -14.53 1.07 14.40
N ASP A 30 -13.37 1.17 15.07
CA ASP A 30 -12.57 2.40 15.14
C ASP A 30 -11.58 2.54 13.97
N TYR A 31 -11.51 1.53 13.09
CA TYR A 31 -10.71 1.53 11.88
C TYR A 31 -11.56 1.80 10.64
N ILE A 32 -10.93 2.24 9.55
CA ILE A 32 -11.60 2.48 8.28
C ILE A 32 -12.11 1.14 7.73
N ASP A 33 -13.43 0.95 7.80
CA ASP A 33 -14.14 -0.21 7.24
C ASP A 33 -14.72 0.05 5.85
N ARG A 34 -14.55 1.29 5.35
CA ARG A 34 -14.89 1.67 4.00
C ARG A 34 -13.75 1.30 3.04
N PRO A 35 -14.05 0.76 1.85
CA PRO A 35 -13.04 0.55 0.83
C PRO A 35 -12.29 1.85 0.56
N ARG A 36 -10.96 1.80 0.56
CA ARG A 36 -10.11 2.97 0.26
C ARG A 36 -10.38 3.55 -1.14
N CYS A 37 -10.98 2.78 -2.03
CA CYS A 37 -11.25 3.19 -3.39
C CYS A 37 -12.58 2.64 -3.93
N CYS A 38 -13.32 3.46 -4.66
CA CYS A 38 -14.51 3.08 -5.41
C CYS A 38 -14.17 2.37 -6.74
N LEU A 39 -12.88 2.22 -7.07
CA LEU A 39 -12.43 1.52 -8.28
C LEU A 39 -12.69 0.03 -8.09
N ARG A 40 -13.73 -0.46 -8.77
CA ARG A 40 -14.06 -1.87 -8.86
C ARG A 40 -13.14 -2.50 -9.92
N GLY A 41 -12.30 -3.46 -9.54
CA GLY A 41 -11.42 -4.17 -10.46
C GLY A 41 -10.25 -4.87 -9.76
N LYS A 42 -9.50 -5.66 -10.53
CA LYS A 42 -8.26 -6.28 -10.06
C LYS A 42 -7.16 -5.22 -10.01
N GLU A 43 -6.53 -5.05 -8.86
CA GLU A 43 -5.30 -4.26 -8.74
C GLU A 43 -4.17 -4.97 -9.50
N CYS A 44 -3.48 -4.22 -10.35
CA CYS A 44 -2.38 -4.72 -11.17
C CYS A 44 -1.16 -3.82 -10.97
N SER A 45 0.01 -4.42 -10.82
CA SER A 45 1.30 -3.72 -10.73
C SER A 45 2.18 -4.06 -11.92
N ILE A 46 2.88 -3.06 -12.48
CA ILE A 46 3.91 -3.25 -13.50
C ILE A 46 5.24 -2.76 -12.92
N ASN A 47 6.26 -3.63 -12.92
CA ASN A 47 7.64 -3.22 -12.64
C ASN A 47 8.40 -3.05 -13.97
N ARG A 48 9.01 -1.87 -14.16
CA ARG A 48 9.76 -1.54 -15.38
C ARG A 48 11.23 -1.98 -15.36
N PHE A 49 11.73 -2.40 -14.20
CA PHE A 49 13.13 -2.76 -14.03
C PHE A 49 13.30 -4.27 -13.98
N GLN A 50 14.27 -4.80 -14.73
CA GLN A 50 14.64 -6.21 -14.71
C GLN A 50 15.65 -6.52 -13.59
N GLN A 51 16.40 -5.52 -13.14
CA GLN A 51 17.42 -5.63 -12.10
C GLN A 51 17.38 -4.39 -11.21
N VAL A 52 17.75 -4.59 -9.94
CA VAL A 52 17.81 -3.55 -8.91
C VAL A 52 19.24 -3.49 -8.39
N GLU A 53 19.81 -2.30 -8.41
CA GLU A 53 21.13 -2.02 -7.83
C GLU A 53 21.01 -1.43 -6.44
N SER A 54 22.15 -1.15 -5.80
CA SER A 54 22.19 -0.77 -4.40
C SER A 54 21.58 0.61 -4.10
N ARG A 55 22.25 1.70 -4.49
CA ARG A 55 22.02 3.01 -3.89
C ARG A 55 21.45 4.02 -4.87
N TRP A 56 20.39 4.70 -4.42
CA TRP A 56 19.90 5.94 -5.00
C TRP A 56 19.87 7.03 -3.93
N GLY A 57 20.44 8.20 -4.23
CA GLY A 57 20.52 9.31 -3.28
C GLY A 57 19.40 10.33 -3.51
N TYR A 58 18.86 10.89 -2.42
CA TYR A 58 17.86 11.95 -2.48
C TYR A 58 18.45 13.26 -1.94
N SER A 59 18.38 14.32 -2.73
CA SER A 59 18.89 15.66 -2.37
C SER A 59 17.84 16.78 -2.53
N GLY A 60 16.55 16.41 -2.63
CA GLY A 60 15.43 17.33 -2.82
C GLY A 60 15.00 17.53 -4.28
N THR A 61 15.78 17.06 -5.24
CA THR A 61 15.38 17.03 -6.65
C THR A 61 14.36 15.92 -6.89
N SER A 62 13.25 16.22 -7.57
CA SER A 62 12.24 15.20 -7.88
C SER A 62 12.74 14.22 -8.93
N ASP A 63 12.61 12.92 -8.66
CA ASP A 63 12.69 11.85 -9.65
C ASP A 63 11.46 11.88 -10.57
N ARG A 64 11.67 11.76 -11.89
CA ARG A 64 10.59 11.91 -12.87
C ARG A 64 10.68 10.85 -13.97
N ILE A 65 9.53 10.41 -14.45
CA ILE A 65 9.41 9.50 -15.59
C ILE A 65 8.19 9.89 -16.42
N ARG A 66 8.31 9.77 -17.75
CA ARG A 66 7.16 9.85 -18.66
C ARG A 66 6.69 8.44 -18.99
N PHE A 67 5.38 8.21 -18.96
CA PHE A 67 4.78 6.97 -19.40
C PHE A 67 3.54 7.27 -20.24
N THR A 68 3.21 6.34 -21.14
CA THR A 68 1.96 6.35 -21.89
C THR A 68 1.37 4.94 -21.86
N VAL A 69 0.08 4.84 -22.10
CA VAL A 69 -0.65 3.58 -22.12
C VAL A 69 -1.53 3.52 -23.35
N ASN A 70 -1.70 2.32 -23.90
CA ASN A 70 -2.59 2.08 -25.04
C ASN A 70 -4.02 1.66 -24.61
N ARG A 71 -4.30 1.68 -23.31
CA ARG A 71 -5.61 1.32 -22.74
C ARG A 71 -5.96 2.29 -21.62
N ARG A 72 -7.26 2.51 -21.41
CA ARG A 72 -7.76 3.32 -20.29
C ARG A 72 -7.46 2.59 -18.98
N ILE A 73 -6.75 3.26 -18.08
CA ILE A 73 -6.45 2.77 -16.72
C ILE A 73 -6.81 3.85 -15.69
N SER A 74 -6.88 3.45 -14.42
CA SER A 74 -6.90 4.37 -13.28
C SER A 74 -5.65 4.09 -12.44
N ILE A 75 -4.90 5.13 -12.12
CA ILE A 75 -3.68 5.01 -11.33
C ILE A 75 -4.05 5.14 -9.86
N VAL A 76 -3.71 4.13 -9.06
CA VAL A 76 -4.00 4.09 -7.62
C VAL A 76 -2.78 4.39 -6.76
N GLY A 77 -1.58 4.32 -7.33
CA GLY A 77 -0.32 4.59 -6.63
C GLY A 77 0.91 4.21 -7.46
N PHE A 78 2.08 4.41 -6.86
CA PHE A 78 3.39 4.05 -7.41
C PHE A 78 4.19 3.28 -6.37
N GLY A 79 4.86 2.21 -6.80
CA GLY A 79 5.85 1.51 -5.99
C GLY A 79 7.20 2.22 -6.03
N LEU A 80 7.81 2.46 -4.88
CA LEU A 80 9.11 3.13 -4.74
C LEU A 80 10.10 2.23 -4.02
N TYR A 81 11.37 2.29 -4.42
CA TYR A 81 12.46 1.64 -3.68
C TYR A 81 12.73 2.38 -2.37
N GLY A 82 13.04 1.62 -1.32
CA GLY A 82 13.29 2.14 0.03
C GLY A 82 14.75 2.03 0.47
N SER A 83 14.97 1.96 1.79
CA SER A 83 16.30 1.93 2.40
C SER A 83 17.06 0.63 2.10
N ILE A 84 18.39 0.75 1.96
CA ILE A 84 19.33 -0.38 1.90
C ILE A 84 19.90 -0.77 3.26
N HIS A 85 19.63 0.02 4.31
CA HIS A 85 20.24 -0.15 5.64
C HIS A 85 19.26 -0.67 6.69
N GLY A 86 18.02 -1.02 6.30
CA GLY A 86 17.00 -1.56 7.18
C GLY A 86 15.72 -0.71 7.20
N PRO A 87 14.80 -0.98 8.14
CA PRO A 87 13.54 -0.26 8.25
C PRO A 87 13.78 1.26 8.43
N THR A 88 13.17 2.07 7.58
CA THR A 88 13.33 3.53 7.60
C THR A 88 12.11 4.17 6.94
N ASP A 89 11.61 5.24 7.53
CA ASP A 89 10.52 6.02 6.96
C ASP A 89 11.03 7.11 6.03
N TYR A 90 10.35 7.27 4.89
CA TYR A 90 10.62 8.32 3.92
C TYR A 90 9.38 9.18 3.73
N GLN A 91 9.58 10.50 3.72
CA GLN A 91 8.55 11.42 3.26
C GLN A 91 8.61 11.52 1.74
N VAL A 92 7.45 11.34 1.10
CA VAL A 92 7.33 11.40 -0.36
C VAL A 92 6.14 12.25 -0.76
N ASN A 93 6.34 13.10 -1.78
CA ASN A 93 5.27 13.77 -2.50
C ASN A 93 5.17 13.18 -3.91
N ILE A 94 3.99 12.68 -4.28
CA ILE A 94 3.75 12.01 -5.56
C ILE A 94 2.74 12.82 -6.36
N GLN A 95 3.05 13.06 -7.63
CA GLN A 95 2.21 13.79 -8.58
C GLN A 95 2.15 13.02 -9.89
N VAL A 96 0.96 12.97 -10.51
CA VAL A 96 0.73 12.37 -11.83
C VAL A 96 0.02 13.34 -12.76
#